data_AF-A0AAJ0DFM2-F1
#
_entry.id   AF-A0AAJ0DFM2-F1
#
_cell.length_a   1.000
_cell.length_b   1.000
_cell.length_c   1.000
_cell.angle_alpha   90.00
_cell.angle_beta   90.00
_cell.angle_gamma   90.00
#
_symmetry.space_group_name_H-M   'P 1'
#
loop_
_entity.id
_entity.type
_entity.pdbx_description
1 polymer ?
#
loop_
_entity_poly.entity_id
_entity_poly.type
_entity_poly.pdbx_seq_one_letter_code
_entity_poly.pdbx_strand_id
1 'polypeptide(L)'
;MAISNSQTVYSNGICHGLPLLGDDPHDLSAIVVGASGMSGQSMIDCLVGAPKRWSRIFALSRRPPQADETITTLKHVPTDLLKEPGGIAESLTSHEVQADVVFFFGYVQLSAEERKYSAASKDSAQKLADINGDWLR
;
A
#
# COMPACT_ATOMS: atom_id res chain seq x y z
N MET A 1 6.90 -3.05 -39.26
CA MET A 1 5.72 -3.66 -38.62
C MET A 1 5.55 -2.98 -37.27
N ALA A 2 4.40 -2.35 -37.02
CA ALA A 2 4.11 -1.78 -35.71
C ALA A 2 3.81 -2.93 -34.73
N ILE A 3 4.49 -2.94 -33.59
CA ILE A 3 4.18 -3.89 -32.51
C ILE A 3 2.83 -3.47 -31.94
N SER A 4 1.78 -4.24 -32.19
CA SER A 4 0.49 -4.03 -31.52
C SER A 4 0.61 -4.58 -30.09
N ASN A 5 0.76 -3.69 -29.11
CA ASN A 5 0.66 -4.07 -27.71
C ASN A 5 -0.81 -4.37 -27.36
N SER A 6 -1.26 -5.60 -27.60
CA SER A 6 -2.56 -6.05 -27.12
C SER A 6 -2.49 -6.22 -25.61
N GLN A 7 -3.12 -5.31 -24.85
CA GLN A 7 -3.30 -5.51 -23.42
C GLN A 7 -4.43 -6.50 -23.19
N THR A 8 -4.11 -7.64 -22.60
CA THR A 8 -5.12 -8.62 -22.18
C THR A 8 -5.61 -8.25 -20.79
N VAL A 9 -6.91 -8.06 -20.64
CA VAL A 9 -7.56 -7.82 -19.35
C VAL A 9 -8.54 -8.93 -19.02
N TYR A 10 -8.77 -9.17 -17.74
CA TYR A 10 -9.73 -10.15 -17.26
C TYR A 10 -10.66 -9.56 -16.20
N SER A 11 -11.70 -10.31 -15.83
CA SER A 11 -12.62 -9.97 -14.76
C SER A 11 -12.56 -11.03 -13.68
N ASN A 12 -12.61 -10.62 -12.41
CA ASN A 12 -12.69 -11.49 -11.25
C ASN A 12 -13.69 -10.93 -10.23
N GLY A 13 -14.83 -11.58 -10.06
CA GLY A 13 -15.91 -11.09 -9.21
C GLY A 13 -16.40 -9.70 -9.65
N ILE A 14 -16.32 -8.73 -8.73
CA ILE A 14 -16.70 -7.32 -8.97
C ILE A 14 -15.60 -6.50 -9.67
N CYS A 15 -14.39 -7.05 -9.81
CA CYS A 15 -13.26 -6.36 -10.42
C CYS A 15 -13.22 -6.65 -11.92
N HIS A 16 -13.35 -5.60 -12.73
CA HIS A 16 -13.30 -5.67 -14.19
C HIS A 16 -12.09 -4.90 -14.72
N GLY A 17 -11.52 -5.34 -15.84
CA GLY A 17 -10.39 -4.66 -16.48
C GLY A 17 -9.06 -4.89 -15.77
N LEU A 18 -8.93 -5.98 -15.00
CA LEU A 18 -7.67 -6.33 -14.34
C LEU A 18 -6.62 -6.68 -15.40
N PRO A 19 -5.40 -6.12 -15.32
CA PRO A 19 -4.34 -6.48 -16.26
C PRO A 19 -3.97 -7.94 -16.05
N LEU A 20 -3.86 -8.71 -17.14
CA LEU A 20 -3.24 -10.03 -17.07
C LEU A 20 -1.74 -9.84 -16.82
N LEU A 21 -1.35 -9.84 -15.55
CA LEU A 21 0.05 -9.88 -15.17
C LEU A 21 0.57 -11.28 -15.51
N GLY A 22 1.54 -11.36 -16.42
CA GLY A 22 2.23 -12.62 -16.67
C GLY A 22 2.94 -13.12 -15.41
N ASP A 23 3.33 -14.39 -15.42
CA ASP A 23 4.08 -15.00 -14.31
C ASP A 23 5.47 -14.33 -14.13
N ASP A 24 5.95 -13.53 -15.09
CA ASP A 24 7.25 -12.85 -15.05
C ASP A 24 7.13 -11.33 -14.81
N PRO A 25 7.98 -10.70 -13.97
CA PRO A 25 8.84 -11.32 -12.95
C PRO A 25 8.07 -12.16 -11.93
N HIS A 26 8.69 -13.26 -11.47
CA HIS A 26 8.20 -14.19 -10.45
C HIS A 26 8.96 -14.03 -9.12
N ASP A 27 8.46 -14.68 -8.07
CA ASP A 27 9.06 -14.74 -6.73
C ASP A 27 9.34 -13.39 -6.06
N LEU A 28 8.64 -12.34 -6.49
CA LEU A 28 8.80 -11.00 -5.96
C LEU A 28 8.27 -10.88 -4.53
N SER A 29 8.87 -9.95 -3.81
CA SER A 29 8.46 -9.53 -2.48
C SER A 29 7.91 -8.10 -2.49
N ALA A 30 6.82 -7.87 -1.76
CA ALA A 30 6.13 -6.59 -1.74
C ALA A 30 5.92 -6.06 -0.32
N ILE A 31 6.01 -4.75 -0.14
CA ILE A 31 5.46 -4.03 1.01
C ILE A 31 4.18 -3.32 0.56
N VAL A 32 3.12 -3.43 1.35
CA VAL A 32 1.90 -2.62 1.20
C VAL A 32 1.74 -1.77 2.45
N VAL A 33 2.01 -0.48 2.33
CA VAL A 33 1.84 0.50 3.39
C VAL A 33 0.39 0.98 3.40
N GLY A 34 -0.24 1.04 4.57
CA GLY A 34 -1.67 1.34 4.68
C GLY A 34 -2.56 0.14 4.34
N ALA A 35 -2.05 -1.08 4.55
CA ALA A 35 -2.69 -2.33 4.13
C ALA A 35 -4.13 -2.54 4.63
N SER A 36 -4.47 -2.02 5.82
CA SER A 36 -5.84 -2.12 6.37
C SER A 36 -6.83 -1.06 5.83
N GLY A 37 -6.37 -0.12 4.99
CA GLY A 37 -7.22 0.89 4.34
C GLY A 37 -7.86 0.35 3.05
N MET A 38 -8.84 1.06 2.48
CA MET A 38 -9.56 0.60 1.28
C MET A 38 -8.62 0.25 0.11
N SER A 39 -7.73 1.17 -0.27
CA SER A 39 -6.80 0.95 -1.37
C SER A 39 -5.74 -0.10 -1.04
N GLY A 40 -5.26 -0.13 0.20
CA GLY A 40 -4.29 -1.12 0.66
C GLY A 40 -4.87 -2.54 0.67
N GLN A 41 -6.10 -2.69 1.13
CA GLN A 41 -6.81 -3.98 1.16
C GLN A 41 -7.01 -4.51 -0.26
N SER A 42 -7.51 -3.69 -1.18
CA SER A 42 -7.66 -4.09 -2.58
C SER A 42 -6.33 -4.46 -3.24
N MET A 43 -5.24 -3.80 -2.85
CA MET A 43 -3.90 -4.21 -3.32
C MET A 43 -3.51 -5.57 -2.74
N ILE A 44 -3.69 -5.81 -1.44
CA ILE A 44 -3.45 -7.14 -0.83
C ILE A 44 -4.22 -8.23 -1.58
N ASP A 45 -5.52 -8.02 -1.83
CA ASP A 45 -6.37 -8.97 -2.55
C ASP A 45 -5.83 -9.28 -3.97
N CYS A 46 -5.28 -8.29 -4.65
CA CYS A 46 -4.67 -8.45 -5.96
C CYS A 46 -3.36 -9.26 -5.90
N LEU A 47 -2.50 -8.95 -4.93
CA LEU A 47 -1.18 -9.61 -4.79
C LEU A 47 -1.34 -11.09 -4.38
N VAL A 48 -2.21 -11.38 -3.42
CA VAL A 48 -2.46 -12.77 -2.96
C VAL A 48 -3.12 -13.63 -4.04
N GLY A 49 -3.85 -13.00 -4.98
CA GLY A 49 -4.41 -13.66 -6.16
C GLY A 49 -3.38 -14.10 -7.20
N ALA A 50 -2.11 -13.68 -7.07
CA ALA A 50 -1.02 -14.02 -7.98
C ALA A 50 0.19 -14.62 -7.24
N PRO A 51 0.04 -15.78 -6.56
CA PRO A 51 1.07 -16.34 -5.67
C PRO A 51 2.34 -16.80 -6.40
N LYS A 52 2.28 -17.07 -7.71
CA LYS A 52 3.47 -17.35 -8.54
C LYS A 52 4.34 -16.10 -8.72
N ARG A 53 3.71 -14.94 -8.76
CA ARG A 53 4.39 -13.65 -8.93
C ARG A 53 4.91 -13.13 -7.61
N TRP A 54 4.13 -13.28 -6.54
CA TRP A 54 4.42 -12.73 -5.22
C TRP A 54 4.68 -13.84 -4.20
N SER A 55 5.97 -14.06 -3.90
CA SER A 55 6.41 -15.06 -2.91
C SER A 55 6.18 -14.58 -1.48
N ARG A 56 6.24 -13.25 -1.24
CA ARG A 56 6.11 -12.67 0.09
C ARG A 56 5.51 -11.26 0.06
N ILE A 57 4.53 -11.01 0.92
CA ILE A 57 3.81 -9.74 1.01
C ILE A 57 3.84 -9.28 2.46
N PHE A 58 4.37 -8.08 2.71
CA PHE A 58 4.39 -7.45 4.02
C PHE A 58 3.29 -6.38 4.10
N ALA A 59 2.28 -6.61 4.92
CA ALA A 59 1.22 -5.66 5.19
C ALA A 59 1.64 -4.73 6.35
N LEU A 60 1.91 -3.46 6.05
CA LEU A 60 2.31 -2.46 7.04
C LEU A 60 1.11 -1.57 7.37
N SER A 61 0.57 -1.76 8.57
CA SER A 61 -0.49 -0.92 9.12
C SER A 61 -0.62 -1.16 10.61
N ARG A 62 -1.23 -0.20 11.33
CA ARG A 62 -1.49 -0.33 12.77
C ARG A 62 -2.39 -1.52 13.11
N ARG A 63 -3.36 -1.82 12.24
CA ARG A 63 -4.26 -2.97 12.34
C ARG A 63 -3.97 -3.96 11.20
N PRO A 64 -4.22 -5.26 11.38
CA PRO A 64 -4.09 -6.22 10.28
C PRO A 64 -5.11 -5.92 9.16
N PRO A 65 -4.77 -6.23 7.89
CA PRO A 65 -5.77 -6.27 6.82
C PRO A 65 -6.76 -7.41 7.05
N GLN A 66 -7.91 -7.35 6.39
CA GLN A 66 -8.86 -8.45 6.34
C GLN A 66 -8.39 -9.46 5.30
N ALA A 67 -7.73 -10.53 5.73
CA ALA A 67 -7.26 -11.58 4.84
C ALA A 67 -7.55 -12.95 5.48
N ASP A 68 -7.65 -13.97 4.64
CA ASP A 68 -7.75 -15.35 5.08
C ASP A 68 -6.43 -15.78 5.74
N GLU A 69 -6.51 -16.35 6.94
CA GLU A 69 -5.35 -16.81 7.72
C GLU A 69 -4.59 -17.96 7.03
N THR A 70 -5.20 -18.63 6.05
CA THR A 70 -4.56 -19.67 5.24
C THR A 70 -3.55 -19.12 4.22
N ILE A 71 -3.53 -17.80 3.98
CA ILE A 71 -2.60 -17.16 3.04
C ILE A 71 -1.22 -17.02 3.68
N THR A 72 -0.34 -17.99 3.42
CA THR A 72 1.01 -18.05 4.00
C THR A 72 2.00 -17.04 3.43
N THR A 73 1.74 -16.48 2.26
CA THR A 73 2.60 -15.46 1.63
C THR A 73 2.42 -14.08 2.26
N LEU A 74 1.35 -13.85 3.03
CA LEU A 74 1.02 -12.56 3.64
C LEU A 74 1.46 -12.50 5.11
N LYS A 75 2.30 -11.53 5.44
CA LYS A 75 2.76 -11.23 6.81
C LYS A 75 2.34 -9.82 7.20
N HIS A 76 1.50 -9.71 8.24
CA HIS A 76 1.22 -8.41 8.85
C HIS A 76 2.40 -7.98 9.74
N VAL A 77 2.83 -6.73 9.58
CA VAL A 77 3.84 -6.08 10.40
C VAL A 77 3.20 -4.84 11.05
N PRO A 78 2.83 -4.90 12.33
CA PRO A 78 2.19 -3.79 13.03
C PRO A 78 3.11 -2.56 13.01
N THR A 79 2.77 -1.58 12.19
CA THR A 79 3.63 -0.40 11.96
C THR A 79 2.80 0.86 12.10
N ASP A 80 3.30 1.79 12.92
CA ASP A 80 2.78 3.15 13.03
C ASP A 80 3.77 4.11 12.38
N LEU A 81 3.41 4.64 11.21
CA LEU A 81 4.25 5.54 10.42
C LEU A 81 4.36 6.95 11.02
N LEU A 82 3.58 7.24 12.08
CA LEU A 82 3.66 8.49 12.83
C LEU A 82 4.71 8.44 13.95
N LYS A 83 5.35 7.29 14.15
CA LYS A 83 6.48 7.17 15.08
C LYS A 83 7.73 7.77 14.47
N GLU A 84 8.67 8.11 15.35
CA GLU A 84 10.02 8.50 14.95
C GLU A 84 10.69 7.44 14.06
N PRO A 85 11.53 7.84 13.10
CA PRO A 85 12.16 6.92 12.13
C PRO A 85 12.86 5.72 12.78
N GLY A 86 13.49 5.90 13.94
CA GLY A 86 14.15 4.81 14.68
C GLY A 86 13.19 3.71 15.10
N GLY A 87 11.98 4.06 15.57
CA GLY A 87 10.97 3.07 15.96
C GLY A 87 10.37 2.33 14.77
N ILE A 88 10.26 3.00 13.62
CA ILE A 88 9.84 2.35 12.37
C ILE A 88 10.93 1.38 11.90
N ALA A 89 12.19 1.82 11.89
CA ALA A 89 13.33 0.99 11.47
C ALA A 89 13.49 -0.26 12.34
N GLU A 90 13.33 -0.13 13.66
CA GLU A 90 13.33 -1.26 14.59
C GLU A 90 12.21 -2.26 14.28
N SER A 91 10.99 -1.78 14.03
CA SER A 91 9.86 -2.62 13.66
C SER A 91 10.10 -3.38 12.35
N LEU A 92 10.66 -2.74 11.33
CA LEU A 92 10.95 -3.40 10.05
C LEU A 92 12.09 -4.40 10.16
N THR A 93 13.14 -4.07 10.90
CA THR A 93 14.32 -4.93 11.08
C THR A 93 13.97 -6.17 11.91
N SER A 94 13.25 -6.00 13.01
CA SER A 94 12.80 -7.12 13.87
C SER A 94 11.89 -8.12 13.16
N HIS A 95 11.18 -7.68 12.11
CA HIS A 95 10.32 -8.54 11.31
C HIS A 95 10.99 -9.03 10.01
N GLU A 96 12.28 -8.72 9.83
CA GLU A 96 13.08 -9.09 8.66
C GLU A 96 12.43 -8.66 7.34
N VAL A 97 11.88 -7.45 7.33
CA VAL A 97 11.18 -6.91 6.16
C VAL A 97 12.19 -6.58 5.07
N GLN A 98 12.05 -7.25 3.92
CA GLN A 98 12.79 -6.98 2.69
C GLN A 98 11.84 -7.15 1.51
N ALA A 99 11.79 -6.16 0.62
CA ALA A 99 10.87 -6.18 -0.51
C ALA A 99 11.51 -5.61 -1.79
N ASP A 100 11.11 -6.15 -2.93
CA ASP A 100 11.47 -5.66 -4.26
C ASP A 100 10.61 -4.45 -4.66
N VAL A 101 9.36 -4.42 -4.19
CA VAL A 101 8.38 -3.40 -4.54
C VAL A 101 7.70 -2.83 -3.30
N VAL A 102 7.50 -1.52 -3.27
CA VAL A 102 6.75 -0.83 -2.21
C VAL A 102 5.53 -0.14 -2.80
N PHE A 103 4.35 -0.54 -2.33
CA PHE A 103 3.09 0.15 -2.60
C PHE A 103 2.74 1.02 -1.40
N PHE A 104 2.69 2.34 -1.60
CA PHE A 104 2.46 3.28 -0.52
C PHE A 104 1.05 3.88 -0.56
N PHE A 105 0.17 3.40 0.34
CA PHE A 105 -1.19 3.92 0.53
C PHE A 105 -1.42 4.56 1.91
N GLY A 106 -0.35 4.72 2.69
CA GLY A 106 -0.42 5.42 3.97
C GLY A 106 -0.82 6.88 3.76
N TYR A 107 -1.89 7.31 4.42
CA TYR A 107 -2.27 8.71 4.47
C TYR A 107 -2.73 9.07 5.88
N VAL A 108 -2.56 10.34 6.23
CA VAL A 108 -3.06 10.89 7.49
C VAL A 108 -4.32 11.66 7.18
N GLN A 109 -5.44 11.23 7.77
CA GLN A 109 -6.65 12.02 7.74
C GLN A 109 -6.53 13.11 8.79
N LEU A 110 -6.64 14.36 8.37
CA LEU A 110 -6.70 15.51 9.26
C LEU A 110 -7.77 15.30 10.35
N SER A 111 -7.42 15.66 11.59
CA SER A 111 -8.34 15.67 12.72
C SER A 111 -9.56 16.55 12.44
N ALA A 112 -10.60 16.45 13.27
CA ALA A 112 -11.79 17.31 13.11
C ALA A 112 -11.44 18.81 13.23
N GLU A 113 -10.44 19.16 14.04
CA GLU A 113 -9.96 20.54 14.17
C GLU A 113 -9.18 20.97 12.95
N GLU A 114 -8.32 20.11 12.41
CA GLU A 114 -7.54 20.36 11.21
C GLU A 114 -8.40 20.35 9.93
N ARG A 115 -9.53 19.63 9.94
CA ARG A 115 -10.53 19.63 8.86
C ARG A 115 -11.17 20.99 8.61
N LYS A 116 -11.11 21.93 9.57
CA LYS A 116 -11.48 23.33 9.35
C LYS A 116 -10.61 23.98 8.26
N TYR A 117 -9.42 23.44 8.02
CA TYR A 117 -8.49 23.81 6.95
C TYR A 117 -8.50 22.80 5.79
N SER A 118 -9.54 21.98 5.62
CA SER A 118 -9.69 21.14 4.42
C SER A 118 -10.18 21.98 3.23
N ALA A 119 -10.08 21.45 2.01
CA ALA A 119 -10.20 22.13 0.70
C ALA A 119 -11.47 23.00 0.45
N ALA A 120 -12.39 23.08 1.40
CA ALA A 120 -13.54 23.99 1.37
C ALA A 120 -13.24 25.43 1.84
N SER A 121 -12.09 25.70 2.47
CA SER A 121 -11.67 27.05 2.87
C SER A 121 -10.62 27.61 1.92
N LYS A 122 -10.73 28.88 1.52
CA LYS A 122 -9.78 29.55 0.59
C LYS A 122 -8.35 29.63 1.13
N ASP A 123 -8.15 29.53 2.45
CA ASP A 123 -6.83 29.56 3.11
C ASP A 123 -6.22 28.16 3.33
N SER A 124 -6.93 27.10 2.95
CA SER A 124 -6.56 25.70 3.22
C SER A 124 -5.36 25.21 2.42
N ALA A 125 -5.19 25.68 1.19
CA ALA A 125 -4.19 25.13 0.27
C ALA A 125 -2.76 25.45 0.70
N GLN A 126 -2.47 26.69 1.11
CA GLN A 126 -1.14 27.08 1.55
C GLN A 126 -0.77 26.38 2.86
N LYS A 127 -1.70 26.27 3.80
CA LYS A 127 -1.45 25.60 5.08
C LYS A 127 -1.22 24.10 4.93
N LEU A 128 -1.94 23.46 4.01
CA LEU A 128 -1.68 22.07 3.62
C LEU A 128 -0.30 21.92 2.96
N ALA A 129 0.09 22.87 2.11
CA ALA A 129 1.43 22.87 1.50
C ALA A 129 2.53 23.04 2.55
N ASP A 130 2.33 23.90 3.55
CA ASP A 130 3.29 24.11 4.64
C ASP A 130 3.42 22.86 5.52
N ILE A 131 2.29 22.24 5.94
CA ILE A 131 2.29 20.99 6.71
C ILE A 131 2.98 19.86 5.93
N ASN A 132 2.65 19.70 4.65
CA ASN A 132 3.29 18.70 3.81
C ASN A 132 4.78 18.99 3.59
N GLY A 133 5.15 20.27 3.49
CA GLY A 133 6.53 20.72 3.34
C GLY A 133 7.38 20.46 4.58
N ASP A 134 6.81 20.62 5.77
CA ASP A 134 7.49 20.31 7.03
C ASP A 134 7.71 18.80 7.21
N TRP A 135 6.88 17.95 6.63
CA TRP A 135 7.05 16.49 6.66
C TRP A 135 8.11 15.97 5.67
N LEU A 136 8.57 16.82 4.75
CA LEU A 136 9.56 16.49 3.72
C LEU A 136 10.98 16.98 4.08
N ARG A 137 11.19 17.57 5.26
CA ARG A 137 12.49 18.03 5.74
C ARG A 137 13.15 17.03 6.68
#